data_AF-A0A4Y2I246-F1
#
_entry.id   AF-A0A4Y2I246-F1
#
_cell.length_a   1.000
_cell.length_b   1.000
_cell.length_c   1.000
_cell.angle_alpha   90.00
_cell.angle_beta   90.00
_cell.angle_gamma   90.00
#
_symmetry.space_group_name_H-M   'P 1'
#
loop_
_entity.id
_entity.type
_entity.pdbx_description
1 polymer ?
#
loop_
_entity_poly.entity_id
_entity_poly.type
_entity_poly.pdbx_seq_one_letter_code
_entity_poly.pdbx_strand_id
1 'polypeptide(L)'
;MLVLWWGREFYRNERHDFVISKIGWTERLKTNQFVTSLRGSAVEVLQSIPADKLTDLTTFEEALESGFGQSHLIQFYMTKLKIRRQKTGKSLQVLASVLERLMSLTYPECPLDVRDSLAVQFFINAIRDEDTQLSTRLMDLTDLKAVLTYSLK
;
A
#
# COMPACT_ATOMS: atom_id res chain seq x y z
N MET A 1 2.08 -1.76 -18.03
CA MET A 1 1.34 -1.10 -16.93
C MET A 1 2.07 -1.11 -15.58
N LEU A 2 3.20 -1.82 -15.43
CA LEU A 2 3.95 -1.89 -14.15
C LEU A 2 5.01 -0.78 -13.96
N VAL A 3 5.47 -0.14 -15.04
CA VAL A 3 6.47 0.95 -14.98
C VAL A 3 5.93 2.20 -14.27
N LEU A 4 4.63 2.48 -14.38
CA LEU A 4 4.03 3.68 -13.78
C LEU A 4 3.86 3.61 -12.26
N TRP A 5 3.93 2.42 -11.66
CA TRP A 5 3.73 2.25 -10.22
C TRP A 5 5.06 2.30 -9.44
N TRP A 6 6.14 1.76 -10.01
CA TRP A 6 7.48 1.83 -9.43
C TRP A 6 8.10 3.24 -9.45
N GLY A 7 7.57 4.13 -10.29
CA GLY A 7 8.07 5.49 -10.43
C GLY A 7 7.91 6.38 -9.18
N ARG A 8 6.91 6.12 -8.32
CA ARG A 8 6.49 7.09 -7.31
C ARG A 8 7.26 7.04 -5.99
N GLU A 9 7.88 5.91 -5.66
CA GLU A 9 8.65 5.75 -4.42
C GLU A 9 10.18 5.67 -4.66
N PHE A 10 10.64 5.38 -5.90
CA PHE A 10 12.07 5.15 -6.19
C PHE A 10 12.68 5.96 -7.36
N TYR A 11 11.90 6.50 -8.30
CA TYR A 11 12.44 7.21 -9.47
C TYR A 11 12.07 8.70 -9.47
N ARG A 12 12.95 9.54 -8.93
CA ARG A 12 13.04 10.95 -9.33
C ARG A 12 14.21 11.07 -10.31
N ASN A 13 13.95 11.02 -11.63
CA ASN A 13 14.81 11.61 -12.68
C ASN A 13 14.19 11.44 -14.08
N GLU A 14 13.66 12.53 -14.63
CA GLU A 14 12.97 12.64 -15.93
C GLU A 14 13.90 12.51 -17.16
N ARG A 15 15.10 11.97 -17.02
CA ARG A 15 16.12 11.94 -18.10
C ARG A 15 16.28 10.60 -18.82
N HIS A 16 15.67 9.51 -18.33
CA HIS A 16 15.99 8.17 -18.81
C HIS A 16 15.10 7.68 -19.95
N ASP A 17 13.85 8.14 -20.05
CA ASP A 17 12.92 7.68 -21.11
C ASP A 17 13.39 8.03 -22.53
N PHE A 18 14.18 9.09 -22.69
CA PHE A 18 14.78 9.46 -23.97
C PHE A 18 15.96 8.55 -24.37
N VAL A 19 16.68 7.98 -23.40
CA VAL A 19 17.86 7.15 -23.64
C VAL A 19 17.47 5.70 -24.00
N ILE A 20 16.32 5.23 -23.48
CA ILE A 20 15.81 3.86 -23.66
C ILE A 20 15.47 3.54 -25.12
N SER A 21 15.00 4.52 -25.91
CA SER A 21 14.62 4.29 -27.32
C SER A 21 15.81 4.16 -28.27
N LYS A 22 17.02 4.55 -27.85
CA LYS A 22 18.16 4.73 -28.78
C LYS A 22 19.18 3.59 -28.82
N ILE A 23 19.17 2.66 -27.84
CA ILE A 23 20.30 1.75 -27.61
C ILE A 23 19.96 0.26 -27.80
N GLY A 24 18.71 -0.11 -28.07
CA GLY A 24 18.37 -1.48 -28.49
C GLY A 24 18.89 -2.56 -27.53
N TRP A 25 18.57 -2.43 -26.23
CA TRP A 25 19.07 -3.34 -25.21
C TRP A 25 18.44 -4.74 -25.34
N THR A 26 19.27 -5.77 -25.48
CA THR A 26 18.87 -7.19 -25.42
C THR A 26 18.38 -7.54 -24.01
N GLU A 27 17.37 -8.41 -23.88
CA GLU A 27 16.73 -8.80 -22.61
C GLU A 27 17.72 -9.07 -21.46
N ARG A 28 18.84 -9.74 -21.75
CA ARG A 28 19.91 -10.06 -20.79
C ARG A 28 20.54 -8.83 -20.12
N LEU A 29 20.71 -7.73 -20.85
CA LEU A 29 21.29 -6.51 -20.29
C LEU A 29 20.25 -5.75 -19.43
N LYS A 30 18.96 -5.83 -19.78
CA LYS A 30 17.87 -5.31 -18.94
C LYS A 30 17.82 -6.08 -17.62
N THR A 31 17.92 -7.41 -17.66
CA THR A 31 17.96 -8.25 -16.46
C THR A 31 19.15 -7.88 -15.57
N ASN A 32 20.37 -7.80 -16.13
CA ASN A 32 21.55 -7.43 -15.33
C ASN A 32 21.42 -6.04 -14.70
N GLN A 33 20.95 -5.05 -15.45
CA GLN A 33 20.76 -3.70 -14.91
C GLN A 33 19.67 -3.65 -13.84
N PHE A 34 18.60 -4.42 -14.03
CA PHE A 34 17.52 -4.56 -13.05
C PHE A 34 18.00 -5.25 -11.77
N VAL A 35 18.76 -6.34 -11.88
CA VAL A 35 19.38 -7.00 -10.72
C VAL A 35 20.30 -6.05 -9.95
N THR A 36 21.05 -5.20 -10.66
CA THR A 36 21.92 -4.19 -10.01
C THR A 36 21.18 -3.05 -9.33
N SER A 37 19.89 -2.83 -9.62
CA SER A 37 19.07 -1.79 -8.96
C SER A 37 18.34 -2.30 -7.72
N LEU A 38 18.20 -3.63 -7.54
CA LEU A 38 17.57 -4.22 -6.36
C LEU A 38 18.38 -3.96 -5.09
N ARG A 39 17.67 -3.71 -3.98
CA ARG A 39 18.25 -3.44 -2.66
C ARG A 39 17.40 -4.10 -1.57
N GLY A 40 18.01 -4.41 -0.43
CA GLY A 40 17.31 -4.98 0.73
C GLY A 40 16.70 -6.35 0.47
N SER A 41 15.52 -6.63 1.02
CA SER A 41 14.83 -7.93 0.92
C SER A 41 14.62 -8.41 -0.53
N ALA A 42 14.60 -7.51 -1.52
CA ALA A 42 14.50 -7.88 -2.93
C ALA A 42 15.70 -8.71 -3.42
N VAL A 43 16.88 -8.52 -2.80
CA VAL A 43 18.08 -9.32 -3.07
C VAL A 43 17.95 -10.73 -2.48
N GLU A 44 17.29 -10.87 -1.33
CA GLU A 44 17.09 -12.18 -0.67
C GLU A 44 16.15 -13.07 -1.48
N VAL A 45 15.08 -12.51 -2.03
CA VAL A 45 14.18 -13.23 -2.95
C VAL A 45 14.94 -13.64 -4.22
N LEU A 46 15.80 -12.77 -4.75
CA LEU A 46 16.62 -13.08 -5.91
C LEU A 46 17.61 -14.22 -5.66
N GLN A 47 18.20 -14.29 -4.47
CA GLN A 47 19.11 -15.37 -4.06
C GLN A 47 18.39 -16.71 -3.83
N SER A 48 17.08 -16.68 -3.57
CA SER A 48 16.26 -17.88 -3.41
C SER A 48 15.87 -18.55 -4.74
N ILE A 49 16.06 -17.85 -5.86
CA ILE A 49 15.77 -18.35 -7.21
C ILE A 49 17.05 -18.99 -7.75
N PRO A 50 17.01 -20.26 -8.22
CA PRO A 50 18.20 -20.92 -8.74
C PRO A 50 18.64 -20.29 -10.07
N ALA A 51 19.97 -20.19 -10.26
CA ALA A 51 20.58 -19.34 -11.30
C ALA A 51 20.26 -19.77 -12.74
N ASP A 52 19.88 -21.02 -12.94
CA ASP A 52 19.41 -21.61 -14.20
C ASP A 52 18.02 -21.09 -14.62
N LYS A 53 17.25 -20.53 -13.69
CA LYS A 53 15.93 -19.92 -13.95
C LYS A 53 15.98 -18.40 -14.10
N LEU A 54 17.13 -17.76 -13.86
CA LEU A 54 17.31 -16.31 -13.96
C LEU A 54 17.51 -15.80 -15.40
N THR A 55 17.50 -16.67 -16.41
CA THR A 55 17.60 -16.28 -17.83
C THR A 55 16.30 -15.76 -18.41
N ASP A 56 15.15 -16.09 -17.80
CA ASP A 56 13.84 -15.65 -18.25
C ASP A 56 13.32 -14.54 -17.33
N LEU A 57 13.13 -13.35 -17.92
CA LEU A 57 12.66 -12.17 -17.21
C LEU A 57 11.24 -12.38 -16.64
N THR A 58 10.43 -13.23 -17.27
CA THR A 58 9.05 -13.50 -16.82
C THR A 58 9.02 -14.29 -15.50
N THR A 59 9.81 -15.35 -15.39
CA THR A 59 9.94 -16.15 -14.16
C THR A 59 10.46 -15.32 -12.99
N PHE A 60 11.30 -14.33 -13.30
CA PHE A 60 11.85 -13.40 -12.33
C PHE A 60 10.83 -12.35 -11.86
N GLU A 61 10.05 -11.78 -12.78
CA GLU A 61 8.91 -10.90 -12.43
C GLU A 61 7.88 -11.63 -11.57
N GLU A 62 7.51 -12.87 -11.92
CA GLU A 62 6.57 -13.69 -11.14
C GLU A 62 7.08 -14.00 -9.73
N ALA A 63 8.37 -14.32 -9.58
CA ALA A 63 8.95 -14.61 -8.27
C ALA A 63 9.03 -13.35 -7.38
N LEU A 64 9.28 -12.17 -7.98
CA LEU A 64 9.22 -10.91 -7.26
C LEU A 64 7.78 -10.49 -6.95
N GLU A 65 6.82 -10.73 -7.84
CA GLU A 65 5.40 -10.54 -7.55
C GLU A 65 4.92 -11.49 -6.46
N SER A 66 5.43 -12.72 -6.41
CA SER A 66 5.15 -13.64 -5.31
C SER A 66 5.78 -13.16 -3.99
N GLY A 67 7.02 -12.67 -4.03
CA GLY A 67 7.77 -12.21 -2.87
C GLY A 67 7.36 -10.84 -2.33
N PHE A 68 6.99 -9.91 -3.20
CA PHE A 68 6.71 -8.49 -2.89
C PHE A 68 5.39 -7.98 -3.45
N GLY A 69 4.63 -8.81 -4.15
CA GLY A 69 3.40 -8.39 -4.80
C GLY A 69 2.33 -7.96 -3.81
N GLN A 70 1.22 -7.51 -4.39
CA GLN A 70 0.17 -6.79 -3.67
C GLN A 70 -0.33 -7.52 -2.42
N SER A 71 -0.33 -8.85 -2.39
CA SER A 71 -0.79 -9.63 -1.24
C SER A 71 -0.01 -9.33 0.05
N HIS A 72 1.33 -9.20 -0.01
CA HIS A 72 2.13 -8.84 1.16
C HIS A 72 1.94 -7.37 1.56
N LEU A 73 1.78 -6.47 0.59
CA LEU A 73 1.48 -5.05 0.83
C LEU A 73 0.11 -4.87 1.48
N ILE A 74 -0.91 -5.58 1.00
CA ILE A 74 -2.26 -5.59 1.55
C ILE A 74 -2.23 -6.14 2.98
N GLN A 75 -1.52 -7.24 3.25
CA GLN A 75 -1.38 -7.76 4.62
C GLN A 75 -0.67 -6.77 5.56
N PHE A 76 0.35 -6.07 5.07
CA PHE A 76 1.05 -5.05 5.83
C PHE A 76 0.12 -3.88 6.19
N TYR A 77 -0.65 -3.36 5.24
CA TYR A 77 -1.61 -2.27 5.51
C TYR A 77 -2.81 -2.74 6.34
N MET A 78 -3.30 -3.97 6.15
CA MET A 78 -4.31 -4.60 7.02
C MET A 78 -3.83 -4.64 8.47
N THR A 79 -2.58 -5.03 8.70
CA THR A 79 -2.01 -5.05 10.05
C THR A 79 -1.96 -3.65 10.64
N LYS A 80 -1.54 -2.65 9.85
CA LYS A 80 -1.54 -1.24 10.27
C LYS A 80 -2.94 -0.70 10.59
N LEU A 81 -3.98 -1.15 9.87
CA LEU A 81 -5.39 -0.83 10.17
C LEU A 81 -5.84 -1.43 11.50
N LYS A 82 -5.61 -2.74 11.70
CA LYS A 82 -6.06 -3.47 12.90
C LYS A 82 -5.46 -2.94 14.20
N ILE A 83 -4.19 -2.57 14.17
CA ILE A 83 -3.51 -2.04 15.37
C ILE A 83 -3.74 -0.53 15.55
N ARG A 84 -4.51 0.11 14.67
CA ARG A 84 -4.64 1.56 14.69
C ARG A 84 -5.39 2.02 15.93
N ARG A 85 -4.77 2.95 16.65
CA ARG A 85 -5.37 3.70 17.75
C ARG A 85 -5.07 5.18 17.62
N GLN A 86 -5.99 6.02 18.07
CA GLN A 86 -5.82 7.47 18.17
C GLN A 86 -4.63 7.78 19.09
N LYS A 87 -3.67 8.57 18.60
CA LYS A 87 -2.53 9.02 19.39
C LYS A 87 -2.98 10.11 20.37
N THR A 88 -2.41 10.12 21.57
CA THR A 88 -2.64 11.17 22.59
C THR A 88 -2.38 12.55 21.99
N GLY A 89 -3.32 13.49 22.19
CA GLY A 89 -3.22 14.86 21.70
C GLY A 89 -3.37 15.04 20.18
N LYS A 90 -3.70 13.99 19.42
CA LYS A 90 -4.04 14.12 18.00
C LYS A 90 -5.56 14.14 17.81
N SER A 91 -6.02 15.01 16.90
CA SER A 91 -7.45 15.14 16.59
C SER A 91 -8.00 13.90 15.88
N LEU A 92 -9.31 13.72 15.98
CA LEU A 92 -10.05 12.67 15.27
C LEU A 92 -9.96 12.83 13.75
N GLN A 93 -9.85 14.06 13.25
CA GLN A 93 -9.63 14.32 11.82
C GLN A 93 -8.33 13.69 11.31
N VAL A 94 -7.25 13.80 12.08
CA VAL A 94 -5.96 13.16 11.74
C VAL A 94 -6.09 11.63 11.73
N LEU A 95 -6.89 11.07 12.64
CA LEU A 95 -7.18 9.63 12.63
C LEU A 95 -7.97 9.23 11.37
N ALA A 96 -9.03 9.97 11.02
CA ALA A 96 -9.85 9.72 9.84
C ALA A 96 -9.02 9.76 8.54
N SER A 97 -8.21 10.80 8.33
CA SER A 97 -7.37 10.90 7.12
C SER A 97 -6.35 9.76 7.00
N VAL A 98 -5.82 9.27 8.13
CA VAL A 98 -4.93 8.10 8.13
C VAL A 98 -5.70 6.84 7.73
N LEU A 99 -6.92 6.67 8.22
CA LEU A 99 -7.76 5.52 7.89
C LEU A 99 -8.21 5.55 6.43
N GLU A 100 -8.63 6.70 5.88
CA GLU A 100 -8.96 6.85 4.45
C GLU A 100 -7.80 6.40 3.56
N ARG A 101 -6.58 6.86 3.88
CA ARG A 101 -5.37 6.47 3.16
C ARG A 101 -5.12 4.97 3.26
N LEU A 102 -5.20 4.39 4.46
CA LEU A 102 -4.98 2.97 4.66
C LEU A 102 -6.05 2.11 3.97
N MET A 103 -7.31 2.55 3.97
CA MET A 103 -8.40 1.88 3.27
C MET A 103 -8.18 1.86 1.76
N SER A 104 -7.72 2.97 1.19
CA SER A 104 -7.40 3.06 -0.24
C SER A 104 -6.24 2.15 -0.64
N LEU A 105 -5.30 1.91 0.27
CA LEU A 105 -4.14 1.02 0.05
C LEU A 105 -4.47 -0.46 0.28
N THR A 106 -5.46 -0.74 1.13
CA THR A 106 -5.83 -2.10 1.52
C THR A 106 -6.93 -2.68 0.63
N TYR A 107 -7.87 -1.83 0.22
CA TYR A 107 -9.06 -2.19 -0.55
C TYR A 107 -9.22 -1.24 -1.77
N PRO A 108 -8.28 -1.26 -2.73
CA PRO A 108 -8.32 -0.36 -3.88
C PRO A 108 -9.52 -0.63 -4.80
N GLU A 109 -9.87 -1.91 -5.00
CA GLU A 109 -10.96 -2.36 -5.90
C GLU A 109 -12.33 -2.48 -5.21
N CYS A 110 -12.41 -2.18 -3.91
CA CYS A 110 -13.66 -2.30 -3.16
C CYS A 110 -14.58 -1.10 -3.44
N PRO A 111 -15.89 -1.32 -3.63
CA PRO A 111 -16.88 -0.25 -3.72
C PRO A 111 -16.77 0.75 -2.56
N LEU A 112 -16.99 2.03 -2.86
CA LEU A 112 -16.77 3.12 -1.91
C LEU A 112 -17.63 2.97 -0.65
N ASP A 113 -18.89 2.60 -0.80
CA ASP A 113 -19.86 2.38 0.27
C ASP A 113 -19.44 1.27 1.24
N VAL A 114 -18.92 0.16 0.71
CA VAL A 114 -18.39 -0.95 1.52
C VAL A 114 -17.13 -0.51 2.24
N ARG A 115 -16.23 0.19 1.54
CA ARG A 115 -14.99 0.70 2.11
C ARG A 115 -15.23 1.73 3.22
N ASP A 116 -16.22 2.61 3.06
CA ASP A 116 -16.59 3.60 4.06
C ASP A 116 -17.23 2.95 5.29
N SER A 117 -18.09 1.94 5.09
CA SER A 117 -18.66 1.16 6.20
C SER A 117 -17.58 0.47 7.03
N LEU A 118 -16.55 -0.10 6.37
CA LEU A 118 -15.38 -0.63 7.05
C LEU A 118 -14.60 0.48 7.76
N ALA A 119 -14.39 1.62 7.11
CA ALA A 119 -13.66 2.75 7.68
C ALA A 119 -14.31 3.26 8.96
N VAL A 120 -15.65 3.32 9.02
CA VAL A 120 -16.42 3.64 10.22
C VAL A 120 -16.10 2.68 11.36
N GLN A 121 -16.16 1.37 11.11
CA GLN A 121 -15.88 0.37 12.14
C GLN A 121 -14.46 0.51 12.70
N PHE A 122 -13.46 0.68 11.83
CA PHE A 122 -12.08 0.90 12.25
C PHE A 122 -11.90 2.24 12.96
N PHE A 123 -12.59 3.29 12.51
CA PHE A 123 -12.54 4.61 13.13
C PHE A 123 -13.05 4.55 14.56
N ILE A 124 -14.27 4.04 14.78
CA ILE A 124 -14.88 3.88 16.11
C ILE A 124 -13.95 3.07 17.01
N ASN A 125 -13.47 1.92 16.55
CA ASN A 125 -12.56 1.07 17.34
C ASN A 125 -11.21 1.75 17.66
N ALA A 126 -10.77 2.67 16.81
CA ALA A 126 -9.51 3.38 16.97
C ALA A 126 -9.61 4.58 17.93
N ILE A 127 -10.83 5.10 18.21
CA ILE A 127 -11.04 6.19 19.19
C ILE A 127 -10.49 5.75 20.56
N ARG A 128 -9.82 6.68 21.25
CA ARG A 128 -9.26 6.43 22.59
C ARG A 128 -10.22 6.81 23.71
N ASP A 129 -11.02 7.85 23.50
CA ASP A 129 -12.03 8.28 24.45
C ASP A 129 -13.21 7.31 24.43
N GLU A 130 -13.46 6.63 25.56
CA GLU A 130 -14.46 5.56 25.63
C GLU A 130 -15.88 6.09 25.50
N ASP A 131 -16.18 7.26 26.07
CA ASP A 131 -17.50 7.89 25.98
C ASP A 131 -17.82 8.29 24.53
N THR A 132 -16.86 8.93 23.84
CA THR A 132 -17.00 9.26 22.41
C THR A 132 -17.08 8.01 21.55
N GLN A 133 -16.31 6.97 21.88
CA GLN A 133 -16.37 5.69 21.16
C GLN A 133 -17.76 5.05 21.30
N LEU A 134 -18.32 4.98 22.50
CA LEU A 134 -19.62 4.37 22.77
C LEU A 134 -20.75 5.18 22.14
N SER A 135 -20.75 6.51 22.28
CA SER A 135 -21.78 7.38 21.69
C SER A 135 -21.80 7.26 20.17
N THR A 136 -20.63 7.21 19.54
CA THR A 136 -20.48 7.05 18.09
C THR A 136 -20.87 5.66 17.62
N ARG A 137 -20.64 4.61 18.43
CA ARG A 137 -21.00 3.22 18.09
C ARG A 137 -22.51 2.96 18.15
N LEU A 138 -23.24 3.73 18.95
CA LEU A 138 -24.70 3.69 19.01
C LEU A 138 -25.38 4.34 17.79
N MET A 139 -24.61 5.02 16.94
CA MET A 139 -25.09 5.62 15.70
C MET A 139 -24.89 4.65 14.54
N ASP A 140 -25.95 4.36 13.79
CA ASP A 140 -25.91 3.54 12.57
C ASP A 140 -25.46 4.35 11.35
N LEU A 141 -24.25 4.93 11.44
CA LEU A 141 -23.66 5.69 10.34
C LEU A 141 -22.77 4.79 9.48
N THR A 142 -22.87 4.96 8.16
CA THR A 142 -22.11 4.18 7.17
C THR A 142 -21.04 5.00 6.44
N ASP A 143 -21.08 6.32 6.59
CA ASP A 143 -20.14 7.26 5.99
C ASP A 143 -19.13 7.78 7.03
N LEU A 144 -17.84 7.72 6.69
CA LEU A 144 -16.76 8.14 7.59
C LEU A 144 -16.83 9.63 7.90
N LYS A 145 -17.23 10.48 6.95
CA LYS A 145 -17.34 11.92 7.17
C LYS A 145 -18.48 12.24 8.13
N ALA A 146 -19.62 11.56 8.00
CA ALA A 146 -20.75 11.68 8.91
C ALA A 146 -20.35 11.29 10.34
N VAL A 147 -19.67 10.15 10.51
CA VAL A 147 -19.16 9.67 11.80
C VAL A 147 -18.18 10.66 12.42
N LEU A 148 -17.24 11.19 11.64
CA LEU A 148 -16.28 12.18 12.11
C LEU A 148 -16.99 13.47 12.55
N THR A 149 -17.96 13.94 11.77
CA THR A 149 -18.72 15.17 12.08
C THR A 149 -19.52 15.02 13.38
N TYR A 150 -20.10 13.84 13.61
CA TYR A 150 -20.78 13.53 14.87
C TYR A 150 -19.80 13.49 16.05
N SER A 151 -18.68 12.79 15.88
CA SER A 151 -17.68 12.59 16.95
C SER A 151 -16.95 13.87 17.38
N LEU A 152 -17.10 14.96 16.62
CA LEU A 152 -16.52 16.27 16.92
C LEU A 152 -17.49 17.21 17.64
N LYS A 153 -18.77 16.81 17.82
CA LYS A 153 -19.75 17.57 18.59
C LYS A 153 -19.51 17.42 20.08
#